data_AF-A0A379FZP4-F1
#
_entry.id   AF-A0A379FZP4-F1
#
_cell.length_a   1.000
_cell.length_b   1.000
_cell.length_c   1.000
_cell.angle_alpha   90.00
_cell.angle_beta   90.00
_cell.angle_gamma   90.00
#
_symmetry.space_group_name_H-M   'P 1'
#
loop_
_entity.id
_entity.type
_entity.pdbx_description
1 polymer ?
#
loop_
_entity_poly.entity_id
_entity_poly.type
_entity_poly.pdbx_seq_one_letter_code
_entity_poly.pdbx_strand_id
1 'polypeptide(L)' 'MPKYYPISKLVGDRILYYRKIQGASLLDVSIVIGISEQQQSRYERGINRISLDRLAQYVSYFSVDFNDLLYINRNQIIH' A
#
# COMPACT_ATOMS: atom_id res chain seq x y z
N MET A 1 16.91 14.35 -4.26
CA MET A 1 16.17 13.23 -4.88
C MET A 1 14.96 12.93 -4.01
N PRO A 2 13.77 12.60 -4.55
CA PRO A 2 12.61 12.34 -3.71
C PRO A 2 12.92 11.16 -2.78
N LYS A 3 12.57 11.28 -1.50
CA LYS A 3 12.89 10.30 -0.44
C LYS A 3 12.05 9.01 -0.53
N TYR A 4 11.29 8.85 -1.62
CA TYR A 4 10.28 7.81 -1.83
C TYR A 4 9.98 7.61 -3.33
N TYR A 5 9.38 6.47 -3.67
CA TYR A 5 8.92 6.11 -5.00
C TYR A 5 7.50 6.65 -5.22
N PRO A 6 7.26 7.62 -6.14
CA PRO A 6 5.96 8.30 -6.24
C PRO A 6 4.78 7.35 -6.50
N ILE A 7 4.92 6.40 -7.42
CA ILE A 7 3.85 5.42 -7.72
C ILE A 7 3.61 4.50 -6.52
N SER A 8 4.67 4.00 -5.89
CA SER A 8 4.53 3.15 -4.70
C SER A 8 3.99 3.93 -3.50
N LYS A 9 4.22 5.25 -3.43
CA LYS A 9 3.63 6.10 -2.41
C LYS A 9 2.11 6.19 -2.59
N LEU A 10 1.64 6.44 -3.80
CA LEU A 10 0.20 6.48 -4.10
C LEU A 10 -0.50 5.15 -3.76
N VAL A 11 0.08 4.03 -4.20
CA VAL A 11 -0.42 2.69 -3.86
C VAL A 11 -0.35 2.44 -2.35
N GLY A 12 0.77 2.80 -1.72
CA GLY A 12 0.98 2.69 -0.28
C GLY A 12 -0.06 3.45 0.55
N ASP A 13 -0.49 4.63 0.09
CA ASP A 13 -1.54 5.42 0.73
C ASP A 13 -2.91 4.74 0.65
N ARG A 14 -3.21 4.05 -0.45
CA ARG A 14 -4.42 3.24 -0.58
C ARG A 14 -4.39 2.00 0.32
N ILE A 15 -3.24 1.32 0.40
CA ILE A 15 -3.03 0.19 1.33
C ILE A 15 -3.22 0.65 2.78
N LEU A 16 -2.62 1.80 3.15
CA LEU A 16 -2.78 2.40 4.48
C LEU A 16 -4.25 2.71 4.80
N TYR A 17 -4.97 3.28 3.82
CA TYR A 17 -6.39 3.57 3.95
C TYR A 17 -7.20 2.30 4.23
N TYR A 18 -7.07 1.28 3.38
CA TYR A 18 -7.83 0.02 3.52
C TYR A 18 -7.49 -0.72 4.81
N ARG A 19 -6.20 -0.77 5.19
CA ARG A 19 -5.76 -1.35 6.46
C ARG A 19 -6.42 -0.66 7.66
N LYS A 20 -6.45 0.68 7.67
CA LYS A 20 -7.03 1.45 8.79
C LYS A 20 -8.55 1.27 8.90
N ILE A 21 -9.28 1.26 7.79
CA ILE A 21 -10.75 1.09 7.85
C ILE A 21 -11.14 -0.33 8.28
N GLN A 22 -10.29 -1.34 8.03
CA GLN A 22 -10.47 -2.70 8.53
C GLN A 22 -9.99 -2.89 9.97
N GLY A 23 -9.41 -1.86 10.60
CA GLY A 23 -8.88 -1.95 11.96
C GLY A 23 -7.63 -2.82 12.11
N ALA A 24 -6.96 -3.19 11.01
CA ALA A 24 -5.81 -4.08 11.02
C ALA A 24 -4.51 -3.35 11.42
N SER A 25 -3.71 -3.99 12.27
CA SER A 25 -2.37 -3.52 12.60
C SER A 25 -1.39 -3.76 11.43
N LEU A 26 -0.21 -3.16 11.49
CA LEU A 26 0.85 -3.46 10.53
C LEU A 26 1.24 -4.95 10.58
N LEU A 27 1.28 -5.51 11.79
CA LEU A 27 1.63 -6.91 12.01
C LEU A 27 0.62 -7.85 11.33
N ASP A 28 -0.68 -7.61 11.52
CA ASP A 28 -1.75 -8.45 10.94
C ASP A 28 -1.61 -8.57 9.43
N VAL A 29 -1.44 -7.43 8.75
CA VAL A 29 -1.27 -7.41 7.29
C VAL A 29 0.07 -8.05 6.90
N SER A 30 1.15 -7.76 7.63
CA SER A 30 2.47 -8.28 7.28
C SER A 30 2.54 -9.82 7.32
N ILE A 31 1.81 -10.45 8.25
CA ILE A 31 1.72 -11.91 8.36
C ILE A 31 1.03 -12.50 7.12
N VAL A 32 -0.11 -11.94 6.71
CA VAL A 32 -0.88 -12.45 5.56
C VAL A 32 -0.13 -12.23 4.25
N ILE A 33 0.50 -11.07 4.10
CA ILE A 33 1.31 -10.76 2.92
C ILE A 33 2.63 -11.55 2.94
N GLY A 34 3.13 -12.00 4.10
CA GLY A 34 4.40 -12.71 4.20
C GLY A 34 5.60 -11.79 4.00
N ILE A 35 5.59 -10.65 4.70
CA ILE A 35 6.68 -9.67 4.78
C ILE A 35 6.90 -9.26 6.24
N SER A 36 7.99 -8.54 6.54
CA SER A 36 8.16 -7.97 7.89
C SER A 36 7.22 -6.79 8.13
N GLU A 37 6.86 -6.54 9.39
CA GLU A 37 6.07 -5.36 9.80
C GLU A 37 6.75 -4.04 9.37
N GLN A 38 8.08 -3.98 9.46
CA GLN A 38 8.84 -2.84 8.99
C GLN A 38 8.71 -2.65 7.48
N GLN A 39 8.64 -3.73 6.70
CA GLN A 39 8.43 -3.68 5.26
C GLN A 39 7.02 -3.20 4.92
N GLN A 40 5.99 -3.67 5.64
CA GLN A 40 4.62 -3.15 5.54
C GLN A 40 4.61 -1.62 5.74
N SER A 41 5.26 -1.14 6.80
CA SER A 41 5.41 0.29 7.07
C SER A 41 6.15 1.04 5.96
N ARG A 42 7.17 0.43 5.34
CA ARG A 42 7.92 1.05 4.22
C ARG A 42 7.08 1.12 2.95
N TYR A 43 6.21 0.13 2.69
CA TYR A 43 5.25 0.16 1.58
C TYR A 43 4.22 1.26 1.75
N GLU A 44 3.61 1.40 2.93
CA GLU A 44 2.64 2.47 3.21
C GLU A 44 3.24 3.88 3.13
N ARG A 45 4.56 4.00 3.35
CA ARG A 45 5.29 5.27 3.22
C ARG A 45 5.89 5.49 1.83
N GLY A 46 5.76 4.55 0.90
CA GLY A 46 6.36 4.61 -0.43
C GLY A 46 7.90 4.59 -0.44
N ILE A 47 8.53 4.19 0.67
CA ILE A 47 9.99 4.10 0.78
C ILE A 47 10.52 2.92 -0.04
N ASN A 48 9.74 1.84 -0.09
CA ASN A 48 10.07 0.66 -0.87
C ASN A 48 9.07 0.46 -2.01
N ARG A 49 9.56 -0.10 -3.13
CA ARG A 49 8.73 -0.46 -4.27
C ARG A 49 7.84 -1.66 -3.92
N ILE A 50 6.57 -1.56 -4.29
CA ILE A 50 5.59 -2.66 -4.20
C ILE A 50 5.61 -3.37 -5.56
N SER A 51 5.84 -4.69 -5.57
CA SER A 51 5.75 -5.49 -6.79
C SER A 51 4.30 -5.81 -7.15
N LEU A 52 4.05 -6.25 -8.38
CA LEU A 52 2.72 -6.66 -8.81
C LEU A 52 2.18 -7.86 -8.01
N ASP A 53 3.04 -8.83 -7.66
CA ASP A 53 2.63 -9.96 -6.83
C ASP A 53 2.17 -9.52 -5.44
N ARG A 54 2.86 -8.55 -4.84
CA ARG A 54 2.46 -7.97 -3.55
C ARG A 54 1.16 -7.17 -3.70
N LEU A 55 1.02 -6.41 -4.78
CA LEU A 55 -0.22 -5.70 -5.07
C LEU A 55 -1.41 -6.66 -5.17
N ALA A 56 -1.26 -7.78 -5.90
CA ALA A 56 -2.29 -8.81 -6.01
C ALA A 56 -2.67 -9.42 -4.65
N GLN A 57 -1.71 -9.62 -3.76
CA GLN A 57 -1.99 -10.08 -2.39
C GLN A 57 -2.81 -9.06 -1.59
N TYR A 58 -2.54 -7.76 -1.73
CA TYR A 58 -3.35 -6.73 -1.08
C TYR A 58 -4.77 -6.64 -1.65
N VAL A 59 -4.94 -6.78 -2.96
CA VAL A 59 -6.25 -6.86 -3.63
C VAL A 59 -7.08 -7.98 -2.99
N SER A 60 -6.50 -9.17 -2.88
CA SER A 60 -7.15 -10.33 -2.24
C SER A 60 -7.42 -10.09 -0.75
N TYR A 61 -6.45 -9.59 0.01
CA TYR A 61 -6.57 -9.37 1.44
C TYR A 61 -7.67 -8.36 1.79
N PHE A 62 -7.74 -7.25 1.05
CA PHE A 62 -8.74 -6.21 1.28
C PHE A 62 -10.09 -6.52 0.62
N SER A 63 -10.18 -7.56 -0.22
CA SER A 63 -11.37 -7.89 -1.01
C SER A 63 -11.83 -6.71 -1.88
N VAL A 64 -10.88 -6.09 -2.58
CA VAL A 64 -11.08 -4.93 -3.47
C VAL A 64 -10.58 -5.24 -4.88
N ASP A 65 -10.76 -4.32 -5.83
CA ASP A 65 -10.19 -4.43 -7.18
C ASP A 65 -8.79 -3.79 -7.26
N PHE A 66 -8.00 -4.13 -8.28
CA PHE A 66 -6.74 -3.43 -8.56
C PHE A 66 -6.94 -1.93 -8.72
N ASN A 67 -8.03 -1.51 -9.35
CA ASN A 67 -8.34 -0.10 -9.52
C ASN A 67 -8.51 0.61 -8.18
N ASP A 68 -8.99 -0.05 -7.12
CA ASP A 68 -9.14 0.58 -5.81
C ASP A 68 -7.80 0.94 -5.15
N LEU A 69 -6.77 0.14 -5.41
CA LEU A 69 -5.40 0.37 -4.93
C LEU A 69 -4.58 1.26 -5.88
N LEU A 70 -4.97 1.30 -7.16
CA LEU A 70 -4.35 2.14 -8.20
C LEU A 70 -5.10 3.45 -8.43
N TYR A 71 -6.23 3.68 -7.76
CA TYR A 71 -7.05 4.88 -7.96
C TYR A 71 -6.29 6.10 -7.45
N ILE A 72 -5.66 6.78 -8.39
CA ILE A 72 -4.97 8.04 -8.19
C ILE A 72 -5.98 9.12 -8.54
N ASN A 73 -6.59 9.74 -7.53
CA ASN A 73 -7.26 11.01 -7.75
C ASN A 73 -6.17 12.01 -8.18
N ARG A 74 -6.16 12.43 -9.45
CA ARG A 74 -5.13 13.32 -10.03
C ARG A 74 -4.95 14.64 -9.26
N ASN A 75 -5.92 15.00 -8.41
CA ASN A 75 -5.89 16.19 -7.58
C ASN A 75 -4.97 16.10 -6.34
N GLN A 76 -4.32 14.95 -6.09
CA GLN A 76 -3.33 14.80 -5.01
C GLN A 76 -1.87 14.90 -5.48
N ILE A 77 -1.60 15.11 -6.77
CA ILE A 77 -0.24 15.28 -7.32
C ILE A 77 0.00 16.74 -7.72
N ILE A 78 -0.34 17.70 -6.85
CA ILE A 78 0.22 19.05 -6.93
C ILE A 78 0.34 19.56 -5.50
N HIS A 79 1.54 19.45 -4.93
CA HIS A 79 2.18 20.38 -4.00
C HIS A 79 3.63 19.93 -3.77
#